data_AF-A0A1C6KZM9-F1
#
_entry.id   AF-A0A1C6KZM9-F1
#
_cell.length_a   1.000
_cell.length_b   1.000
_cell.length_c   1.000
_cell.angle_alpha   90.00
_cell.angle_beta   90.00
_cell.angle_gamma   90.00
#
_symmetry.space_group_name_H-M   'P 1'
#
loop_
_entity.id
_entity.type
_entity.pdbx_description
1 polymer ?
#
loop_
_entity_poly.entity_id
_entity_poly.type
_entity_poly.pdbx_seq_one_letter_code
_entity_poly.pdbx_strand_id
1 'polypeptide(L)'
;MIQHNHDLEILKQMAMADGILTENEKELFRSYFQLTDKEAEDLFQSIEAELECVQSETEVINWKRKNGIDFEKCIVKMLNPQYYTLQEWTGDKFIDGRFCEANCNPDITVKVNLDKLDVKFAIECKWRMDFFNDSILIDT
;
A
#
# COMPACT_ATOMS: atom_id res chain seq x y z
N MET A 1 -33.08 13.04 18.32
CA MET A 1 -32.48 11.86 18.98
C MET A 1 -32.74 10.56 18.24
N ILE A 2 -33.95 10.25 17.76
CA ILE A 2 -34.24 8.97 17.06
C ILE A 2 -33.56 8.88 15.67
N GLN A 3 -33.47 10.00 14.94
CA GLN A 3 -32.85 10.03 13.61
C GLN A 3 -31.35 9.69 13.63
N HIS A 4 -30.59 10.22 14.60
CA HIS A 4 -29.14 9.96 14.73
C HIS A 4 -28.81 8.48 14.97
N ASN A 5 -29.59 7.77 15.80
CA ASN A 5 -29.35 6.34 16.01
C ASN A 5 -29.68 5.50 14.77
N HIS A 6 -30.65 5.93 13.97
CA HIS A 6 -30.98 5.26 12.72
C HIS A 6 -29.92 5.49 11.64
N ASP A 7 -29.40 6.72 11.53
CA ASP A 7 -28.32 7.06 10.60
C ASP A 7 -27.01 6.33 10.95
N LEU A 8 -26.71 6.17 12.25
CA LEU A 8 -25.59 5.35 12.74
C LEU A 8 -25.72 3.88 12.32
N GLU A 9 -26.91 3.30 12.46
CA GLU A 9 -27.15 1.90 12.11
C GLU A 9 -27.03 1.65 10.61
N ILE A 10 -27.56 2.55 9.78
CA ILE A 10 -27.44 2.45 8.31
C ILE A 10 -25.97 2.50 7.90
N LEU A 11 -25.19 3.40 8.49
CA LEU A 11 -23.78 3.53 8.16
C LEU A 11 -22.93 2.36 8.69
N LYS A 12 -23.27 1.79 9.86
CA LYS A 12 -22.70 0.52 10.32
C LYS A 12 -22.96 -0.60 9.31
N GLN A 13 -24.19 -0.73 8.83
CA GLN A 13 -24.57 -1.71 7.81
C GLN A 13 -23.81 -1.50 6.48
N MET A 14 -23.53 -0.24 6.10
CA MET A 14 -22.70 0.06 4.92
C MET A 14 -21.25 -0.38 5.12
N ALA A 15 -20.62 -0.04 6.25
CA ALA A 15 -19.26 -0.48 6.57
C ALA A 15 -19.16 -2.01 6.71
N MET A 16 -20.21 -2.66 7.24
CA MET A 16 -20.32 -4.12 7.30
C MET A 16 -20.45 -4.77 5.92
N ALA A 17 -21.14 -4.13 4.99
CA ALA A 17 -21.29 -4.64 3.62
C ALA A 17 -19.95 -4.59 2.85
N ASP A 18 -19.18 -3.52 3.01
CA ASP A 18 -17.86 -3.39 2.38
C ASP A 18 -16.76 -4.19 3.13
N GLY A 19 -17.02 -4.56 4.38
CA GLY A 19 -16.15 -5.39 5.21
C GLY A 19 -14.89 -4.68 5.75
N ILE A 20 -14.75 -3.38 5.50
CA ILE A 20 -13.62 -2.54 5.92
C ILE A 20 -14.14 -1.19 6.39
N LEU A 21 -13.55 -0.66 7.47
CA LEU A 21 -13.75 0.70 7.93
C LEU A 21 -12.44 1.49 7.77
N THR A 22 -12.36 2.38 6.79
CA THR A 22 -11.18 3.20 6.47
C THR A 22 -11.03 4.42 7.39
N GLU A 23 -9.82 4.96 7.49
CA GLU A 23 -9.57 6.17 8.30
C GLU A 23 -10.37 7.40 7.82
N ASN A 24 -10.56 7.54 6.51
CA ASN A 24 -11.39 8.61 5.95
C ASN A 24 -12.85 8.49 6.40
N GLU A 25 -13.37 7.25 6.45
CA GLU A 25 -14.72 7.00 6.95
C GLU A 25 -14.80 7.29 8.45
N LYS A 26 -13.82 6.85 9.24
CA LYS A 26 -13.74 7.17 10.68
C LYS A 26 -13.75 8.68 10.94
N GLU A 27 -13.04 9.46 10.13
CA GLU A 27 -13.03 10.92 10.24
C GLU A 27 -14.37 11.56 9.83
N LEU A 28 -15.01 11.02 8.78
CA LEU A 28 -16.36 11.41 8.38
C LEU A 28 -17.38 11.12 9.50
N PHE A 29 -17.26 9.97 10.17
CA PHE A 29 -18.10 9.57 11.30
C PHE A 29 -17.95 10.53 12.48
N ARG A 30 -16.71 10.82 12.88
CA ARG A 30 -16.41 11.74 13.97
C ARG A 30 -17.04 13.11 13.72
N SER A 31 -16.87 13.64 12.51
CA SER A 31 -17.37 14.97 12.16
C SER A 31 -18.90 15.03 11.99
N TYR A 32 -19.52 14.04 11.36
CA TYR A 32 -20.96 14.02 11.10
C TYR A 32 -21.78 13.87 12.38
N PHE A 33 -21.35 12.99 13.29
CA PHE A 33 -22.04 12.72 14.55
C PHE A 33 -21.53 13.57 15.73
N GLN A 34 -20.54 14.43 15.50
CA GLN A 34 -19.91 15.27 16.53
C GLN A 34 -19.47 14.45 17.76
N LEU A 35 -18.92 13.26 17.50
CA LEU A 35 -18.51 12.33 18.55
C LEU A 35 -17.29 12.88 19.27
N THR A 36 -17.24 12.67 20.59
CA THR A 36 -15.99 12.83 21.32
C THR A 36 -15.00 11.72 20.96
N ASP A 37 -13.70 11.94 21.18
CA ASP A 37 -12.66 10.93 20.86
C ASP A 37 -12.95 9.57 21.49
N LYS A 38 -13.49 9.57 22.71
CA LYS A 38 -13.85 8.36 23.45
C LYS A 38 -15.06 7.64 22.84
N GLU A 39 -16.11 8.37 22.47
CA GLU A 39 -17.31 7.79 21.85
C GLU A 39 -17.00 7.24 20.46
N ALA A 40 -16.12 7.91 19.71
CA ALA A 40 -15.66 7.43 18.41
C ALA A 40 -14.84 6.15 18.54
N GLU A 41 -13.92 6.08 19.51
CA GLU A 41 -13.10 4.90 19.77
C GLU A 41 -13.96 3.69 20.19
N ASP A 42 -14.87 3.87 21.16
CA ASP A 42 -15.77 2.82 21.61
C ASP A 42 -16.67 2.30 20.46
N LEU A 43 -17.12 3.21 19.58
CA LEU A 43 -17.91 2.88 18.39
C LEU A 43 -17.09 2.10 17.36
N PHE A 44 -15.88 2.56 17.01
CA PHE A 44 -15.04 1.90 16.01
C PHE A 44 -14.56 0.54 16.47
N GLN A 45 -14.21 0.39 17.75
CA GLN A 45 -13.88 -0.92 18.31
C GLN A 45 -15.05 -1.89 18.23
N SER A 46 -16.29 -1.42 18.48
CA SER A 46 -17.47 -2.28 18.33
C SER A 46 -17.69 -2.75 16.89
N ILE A 47 -17.46 -1.85 15.92
CA ILE A 47 -17.61 -2.16 14.49
C ILE A 47 -16.48 -3.08 14.02
N GLU A 48 -15.23 -2.80 14.40
CA GLU A 48 -14.06 -3.63 14.05
C GLU A 48 -14.19 -5.06 14.62
N ALA A 49 -14.69 -5.21 15.85
CA ALA A 49 -14.97 -6.52 16.46
C ALA A 49 -16.08 -7.29 15.74
N GLU A 50 -17.11 -6.59 15.23
CA GLU A 50 -18.17 -7.19 14.42
C GLU A 50 -17.67 -7.55 13.00
N LEU A 51 -16.75 -6.75 12.44
CA LEU A 51 -16.08 -6.99 11.16
C LEU A 51 -15.09 -8.16 11.21
N GLU A 52 -14.51 -8.47 12.37
CA GLU A 52 -13.56 -9.58 12.57
C GLU A 52 -14.16 -10.96 12.23
N CYS A 53 -15.50 -11.08 12.21
CA CYS A 53 -16.23 -12.29 11.79
C CYS A 53 -16.68 -12.30 10.32
N VAL A 54 -16.48 -11.21 9.56
CA VAL A 54 -16.93 -11.08 8.17
C VAL A 54 -15.74 -11.27 7.24
N GLN A 55 -15.83 -12.21 6.28
CA GLN A 55 -14.85 -12.28 5.19
C GLN A 55 -15.01 -11.03 4.33
N SER A 56 -14.06 -10.11 4.40
CA SER A 56 -14.04 -8.91 3.56
C SER A 56 -14.05 -9.29 2.07
N GLU A 57 -15.03 -8.83 1.30
CA GLU A 57 -15.05 -9.02 -0.16
C GLU A 57 -13.92 -8.22 -0.86
N THR A 58 -13.39 -7.20 -0.21
CA THR A 58 -12.36 -6.30 -0.76
C THR A 58 -11.08 -6.37 0.06
N GLU A 59 -9.92 -6.61 -0.56
CA GLU A 59 -8.63 -6.50 0.14
C GLU A 59 -8.27 -5.03 0.39
N VAL A 60 -7.81 -4.68 1.60
CA VAL A 60 -7.21 -3.37 1.89
C VAL A 60 -5.98 -3.18 0.99
N ILE A 61 -6.11 -2.39 -0.07
CA ILE A 61 -4.97 -2.10 -0.96
C ILE A 61 -4.00 -1.19 -0.22
N ASN A 62 -2.83 -1.73 0.14
CA ASN A 62 -1.71 -0.91 0.59
C ASN A 62 -1.18 -0.07 -0.59
N TRP A 63 -1.69 1.15 -0.73
CA TRP A 63 -1.34 2.07 -1.82
C TRP A 63 0.15 2.37 -1.91
N LYS A 64 0.86 2.48 -0.77
CA LYS A 64 2.31 2.71 -0.76
C LYS A 64 3.05 1.55 -1.43
N ARG A 65 2.68 0.31 -1.08
CA ARG A 65 3.26 -0.90 -1.70
C ARG A 65 2.89 -0.99 -3.18
N LYS A 66 1.63 -0.75 -3.52
CA LYS A 66 1.15 -0.75 -4.90
C LYS A 66 1.90 0.27 -5.76
N ASN A 67 2.09 1.49 -5.26
CA ASN A 67 2.77 2.55 -5.99
C ASN A 67 4.26 2.25 -6.21
N GLY A 68 4.94 1.63 -5.23
CA GLY A 68 6.30 1.12 -5.41
C GLY A 68 6.38 0.10 -6.56
N ILE A 69 5.51 -0.91 -6.52
CA ILE A 69 5.44 -1.95 -7.56
C ILE A 69 5.09 -1.36 -8.93
N ASP A 70 4.15 -0.42 -8.99
CA ASP A 70 3.74 0.21 -10.24
C ASP A 70 4.85 1.13 -10.81
N PHE A 71 5.67 1.72 -9.95
CA PHE A 71 6.88 2.45 -10.36
C PHE A 71 7.94 1.50 -10.93
N GLU A 72 8.24 0.38 -10.28
CA GLU A 72 9.16 -0.64 -10.82
C GLU A 72 8.72 -1.13 -12.21
N LYS A 73 7.42 -1.44 -12.38
CA LYS A 73 6.83 -1.80 -13.68
C LYS A 73 7.08 -0.73 -14.75
N CYS A 74 6.98 0.55 -14.37
CA CYS A 74 7.24 1.66 -15.28
C CYS A 74 8.69 1.65 -15.76
N ILE A 75 9.65 1.49 -14.84
CA ILE A 75 11.09 1.39 -15.17
C ILE A 75 11.36 0.21 -16.09
N VAL A 76 10.83 -0.98 -15.79
CA VAL A 76 10.99 -2.17 -16.65
C VAL A 76 10.47 -1.91 -18.07
N LYS A 77 9.32 -1.23 -18.21
CA LYS A 77 8.75 -0.87 -19.52
C LYS A 77 9.59 0.16 -20.29
N MET A 78 10.38 0.98 -19.62
CA MET A 78 11.30 1.94 -20.26
C MET A 78 12.55 1.27 -20.81
N LEU A 79 12.92 0.08 -20.32
CA LEU A 79 14.05 -0.69 -20.84
C LEU A 79 13.69 -1.28 -22.21
N ASN A 80 14.33 -0.76 -23.26
CA ASN A 80 14.16 -1.31 -24.60
C ASN A 80 14.72 -2.74 -24.69
N PRO A 81 13.90 -3.77 -25.00
CA PRO A 81 14.32 -5.17 -25.05
C PRO A 81 15.43 -5.46 -26.07
N GLN A 82 15.61 -4.59 -27.08
CA GLN A 82 16.71 -4.71 -28.04
C GLN A 82 18.07 -4.52 -27.37
N TYR A 83 18.15 -3.59 -26.41
CA TYR A 83 19.41 -3.19 -25.78
C TYR A 83 19.59 -3.75 -24.38
N TYR A 84 18.52 -4.24 -23.75
CA TYR A 84 18.52 -4.65 -22.35
C TYR A 84 17.79 -5.98 -22.17
N THR A 85 18.45 -6.90 -21.47
CA THR A 85 17.84 -8.15 -21.00
C THR A 85 17.62 -8.05 -19.50
N LEU A 86 16.36 -8.16 -19.06
CA LEU A 86 16.01 -8.28 -17.64
C LEU A 86 16.60 -9.60 -17.11
N GLN A 87 17.43 -9.54 -16.07
CA GLN A 87 18.04 -10.72 -15.45
C GLN A 87 17.28 -11.12 -14.20
N GLU A 88 17.05 -10.17 -13.30
CA GLU A 88 16.33 -10.36 -12.05
C GLU A 88 15.37 -9.20 -11.84
N TRP A 89 14.21 -9.51 -11.27
CA TRP A 89 13.26 -8.54 -10.75
C TRP A 89 12.78 -9.08 -9.41
N THR A 90 13.36 -8.52 -8.37
CA THR A 90 13.20 -8.97 -7.00
C THR A 90 11.84 -8.51 -6.48
N GLY A 91 11.17 -9.37 -5.70
CA GLY A 91 9.92 -9.01 -5.05
C GLY A 91 10.00 -9.27 -3.56
N ASP A 92 9.54 -8.29 -2.77
CA ASP A 92 9.55 -8.40 -1.31
C ASP A 92 8.51 -9.40 -0.81
N LYS A 93 8.97 -10.61 -0.51
CA LYS A 93 8.22 -11.60 0.28
C LYS A 93 8.69 -11.52 1.73
N PHE A 94 7.77 -11.26 2.64
CA PHE A 94 8.04 -11.14 4.07
C PHE A 94 6.90 -11.76 4.87
N ILE A 95 7.24 -12.58 5.87
CA ILE A 95 6.28 -13.15 6.82
C ILE A 95 6.95 -13.27 8.19
N ASP A 96 6.30 -12.76 9.24
CA ASP A 96 6.73 -12.90 10.65
C ASP A 96 8.21 -12.59 10.92
N GLY A 97 8.72 -11.47 10.40
CA GLY A 97 10.12 -11.06 10.60
C GLY A 97 11.12 -11.79 9.70
N ARG A 98 10.66 -12.72 8.84
CA ARG A 98 11.51 -13.47 7.92
C ARG A 98 11.36 -12.93 6.51
N PHE A 99 12.49 -12.66 5.88
CA PHE A 99 12.60 -12.31 4.47
C PHE A 99 13.58 -13.26 3.78
N CYS A 100 13.46 -13.39 2.47
CA CYS A 100 14.46 -14.08 1.68
C CYS A 100 15.72 -13.20 1.60
N GLU A 101 16.91 -13.80 1.59
CA GLU A 101 18.16 -13.06 1.35
C GLU A 101 18.11 -12.23 0.06
N ALA A 102 17.37 -12.71 -0.95
CA ALA A 102 17.12 -11.97 -2.18
C ALA A 102 16.45 -10.60 -1.95
N ASN A 103 15.69 -10.39 -0.88
CA ASN A 103 15.12 -9.08 -0.56
C ASN A 103 16.19 -8.02 -0.20
N CYS A 104 17.44 -8.43 0.05
CA CYS A 104 18.57 -7.52 0.19
C CYS A 104 19.27 -7.20 -1.14
N ASN A 105 18.89 -7.88 -2.22
CA ASN A 105 19.38 -7.59 -3.57
C ASN A 105 18.66 -6.37 -4.14
N PRO A 106 19.25 -5.71 -5.14
CA PRO A 106 18.58 -4.62 -5.84
C PRO A 106 17.24 -5.04 -6.45
N ASP A 107 16.32 -4.08 -6.58
CA ASP A 107 14.97 -4.33 -7.13
C ASP A 107 15.01 -4.93 -8.54
N ILE A 108 15.90 -4.44 -9.42
CA ILE A 108 16.03 -4.88 -10.80
C ILE A 108 17.51 -5.06 -11.18
N THR A 109 17.86 -6.17 -11.81
CA THR A 109 19.18 -6.37 -12.44
C THR A 109 19.03 -6.56 -13.94
N VAL A 110 19.85 -5.84 -14.70
CA VAL A 110 19.76 -5.76 -16.17
C VAL A 110 21.11 -6.08 -16.81
N LYS A 111 21.10 -6.83 -17.90
CA LYS A 111 22.24 -7.03 -18.79
C LYS A 111 22.09 -6.15 -20.02
N VAL A 112 23.17 -5.46 -20.40
CA VAL A 112 23.26 -4.67 -21.64
C VAL A 112 23.61 -5.60 -22.81
N ASN A 113 22.86 -5.47 -23.91
CA ASN A 113 23.05 -6.21 -25.15
C ASN A 113 23.69 -5.28 -26.20
N LEU A 114 24.99 -5.00 -26.06
CA LEU A 114 25.76 -4.30 -27.07
C LEU A 114 26.87 -5.23 -27.58
N ASP A 115 27.10 -5.26 -28.89
CA ASP A 115 27.93 -6.27 -29.59
C ASP A 115 29.29 -6.57 -28.94
N LYS A 116 29.89 -5.60 -28.26
CA LYS A 116 31.23 -5.72 -27.65
C LYS A 116 31.25 -5.42 -26.15
N LEU A 117 30.09 -5.28 -25.51
CA LEU A 117 30.00 -4.86 -24.11
C LEU A 117 29.08 -5.81 -23.35
N ASP A 118 29.67 -6.63 -22.49
CA ASP A 118 28.94 -7.43 -21.50
C ASP A 118 28.96 -6.67 -20.17
N VAL A 119 28.00 -5.76 -20.00
CA VAL A 119 27.84 -4.97 -18.77
C VAL A 119 26.51 -5.34 -18.12
N LYS A 120 26.57 -5.54 -16.80
CA LYS A 120 25.40 -5.67 -15.95
C LYS A 120 25.32 -4.47 -15.03
N PHE A 121 24.12 -3.99 -14.78
CA PHE A 121 23.87 -2.97 -13.78
C PHE A 121 22.59 -3.27 -13.03
N ALA A 122 22.53 -2.74 -11.81
CA ALA A 122 21.37 -2.82 -10.95
C ALA A 122 20.62 -1.49 -10.96
N ILE A 123 19.31 -1.58 -10.77
CA ILE A 123 18.42 -0.44 -10.60
C ILE A 123 17.66 -0.66 -9.29
N GLU A 124 17.83 0.29 -8.37
CA GLU A 124 17.07 0.36 -7.14
C GLU A 124 15.92 1.37 -7.32
N CYS A 125 14.71 0.97 -6.99
CA CYS A 125 13.49 1.73 -7.17
C CYS A 125 12.93 2.19 -5.83
N LYS A 126 12.87 3.51 -5.63
CA LYS A 126 12.24 4.11 -4.44
C LYS A 126 11.20 5.13 -4.85
N TRP A 127 9.93 4.77 -4.73
CA TRP A 127 8.82 5.69 -4.91
C TRP A 127 8.59 6.55 -3.66
N ARG A 128 8.35 7.85 -3.85
CA ARG A 128 8.07 8.86 -2.80
C ARG A 128 7.02 9.85 -3.33
N MET A 129 6.04 10.23 -2.51
CA MET A 129 5.00 11.22 -2.89
C MET A 129 5.50 12.65 -2.81
N ASP A 130 6.36 12.92 -1.83
CA ASP A 130 6.79 14.27 -1.50
C ASP A 130 8.30 14.33 -1.39
N PHE A 131 8.85 15.45 -1.85
CA PHE A 131 10.22 15.84 -1.57
C PHE A 131 10.25 16.55 -0.22
N PHE A 132 11.27 16.27 0.58
CA PHE A 132 11.51 17.04 1.80
C PHE A 132 12.63 18.03 1.52
N ASN A 133 12.33 19.34 1.57
CA ASN A 133 13.29 20.41 1.28
C ASN A 133 14.06 20.19 -0.05
N ASP A 134 13.33 19.99 -1.15
CA ASP A 134 13.88 19.72 -2.50
C ASP A 134 14.89 18.55 -2.55
N SER A 135 14.89 17.70 -1.52
CA SER A 135 15.84 16.62 -1.34
C SER A 135 15.10 15.29 -1.17
N ILE A 136 15.73 14.22 -1.63
CA ILE A 136 15.27 12.86 -1.38
C ILE A 136 15.93 12.39 -0.08
N LEU A 137 15.13 12.22 0.98
CA LEU A 137 15.60 11.56 2.20
C LEU A 137 15.74 10.06 1.92
N ILE A 138 16.97 9.57 2.01
CA ILE A 138 17.29 8.14 1.96
C ILE A 138 17.40 7.68 3.42
N ASP A 139 16.38 7.01 3.94
CA ASP A 139 16.53 6.24 5.17
C ASP A 139 17.46 5.07 4.84
N THR A 140 18.66 5.11 5.41
CA THR A 140 19.66 4.02 5.42
C THR A 140 19.40 3.05 6.56
#